data_AF-A0A0K0DBE4-F1
#
_entry.id   AF-A0A0K0DBE4-F1
#
_cell.length_a   1.000
_cell.length_b   1.000
_cell.length_c   1.000
_cell.angle_alpha   90.00
_cell.angle_beta   90.00
_cell.angle_gamma   90.00
#
_symmetry.space_group_name_H-M   'P 1'
#
loop_
_entity.id
_entity.type
_entity.pdbx_description
1 polymer ?
#
loop_
_entity_poly.entity_id
_entity_poly.type
_entity_poly.pdbx_seq_one_letter_code
_entity_poly.pdbx_strand_id
1 'polypeptide(L)'
;MESKEKAKKLMAERDKLDAEIEDNLAILAECTDVAVSAYENLSVSYEFQPTIVHRTSNKPFLKVSVVKLQFINDILILSSPNNLQVKVVETNSPAAKGGLKAGDLIIQYGDLHAANFKELEEVALTTNKYEGKKLCVTTLRKGRAVRLEIYPQSWSGSGMLGCGITAISRANST
;
A
#
# COMPACT_ATOMS: atom_id res chain seq x y z
N MET A 1 31.82 49.05 -6.83
CA MET A 1 31.37 48.23 -7.98
C MET A 1 31.09 46.80 -7.55
N GLU A 2 31.97 46.19 -6.76
CA GLU A 2 31.87 44.81 -6.27
C GLU A 2 30.54 44.45 -5.56
N SER A 3 30.00 45.34 -4.72
CA SER A 3 28.73 45.08 -4.01
C SER A 3 27.50 45.01 -4.93
N LYS A 4 27.49 45.76 -6.04
CA LYS A 4 26.40 45.70 -7.04
C LYS A 4 26.43 44.40 -7.83
N GLU A 5 27.63 43.90 -8.11
CA GLU A 5 27.83 42.67 -8.85
C GLU A 5 27.49 41.44 -8.01
N LYS A 6 27.82 41.46 -6.72
CA LYS A 6 27.38 40.44 -5.76
C LYS A 6 25.85 40.39 -5.64
N ALA A 7 25.19 41.54 -5.58
CA ALA A 7 23.72 41.61 -5.55
C ALA A 7 23.09 41.04 -6.83
N LYS A 8 23.67 41.34 -8.01
CA LYS A 8 23.18 40.81 -9.29
C LYS A 8 23.31 39.29 -9.37
N LYS A 9 24.42 38.71 -8.87
CA LYS A 9 24.61 37.25 -8.81
C LYS A 9 23.61 36.58 -7.88
N LEU A 10 23.38 37.16 -6.70
CA LEU A 10 22.41 36.62 -5.74
C LEU A 10 20.97 36.67 -6.27
N MET A 11 20.59 37.71 -7.01
CA MET A 11 19.27 37.78 -7.65
C MET A 11 19.11 36.69 -8.72
N ALA A 12 20.12 36.47 -9.57
CA ALA A 12 20.07 35.41 -10.57
C ALA A 12 20.04 33.99 -9.94
N GLU A 13 20.73 33.79 -8.82
CA GLU A 13 20.69 32.53 -8.07
C GLU A 13 19.32 32.29 -7.44
N ARG A 14 18.68 33.33 -6.89
CA ARG A 14 17.31 33.26 -6.37
C ARG A 14 16.32 32.88 -7.47
N ASP A 15 16.37 33.54 -8.61
CA ASP A 15 15.43 33.28 -9.71
C ASP A 15 15.58 31.84 -10.26
N LYS A 16 16.81 31.28 -10.22
CA LYS A 16 17.06 29.88 -10.56
C LYS A 16 16.44 28.91 -9.53
N LEU A 17 16.57 29.23 -8.24
CA LEU A 17 15.95 28.45 -7.16
C LEU A 17 14.42 28.50 -7.22
N ASP A 18 13.84 29.66 -7.54
CA ASP A 18 12.39 29.82 -7.67
C ASP A 18 11.85 28.96 -8.83
N ALA A 19 12.55 28.89 -9.97
CA ALA A 19 12.19 28.00 -11.07
C ALA A 19 12.29 26.51 -10.69
N GLU A 20 13.32 26.11 -9.95
CA GLU A 20 13.48 24.73 -9.47
C GLU A 20 12.39 24.36 -8.44
N ILE A 21 11.97 25.30 -7.60
CA ILE A 21 10.83 25.11 -6.69
C ILE A 21 9.53 24.93 -7.48
N GLU A 22 9.30 25.73 -8.52
CA GLU A 22 8.10 25.64 -9.35
C GLU A 22 8.00 24.30 -10.10
N ASP A 23 9.11 23.82 -10.68
CA ASP A 23 9.19 22.49 -11.31
C ASP A 23 8.92 21.37 -10.29
N ASN A 24 9.53 21.45 -9.10
CA ASN A 24 9.29 20.49 -8.03
C ASN A 24 7.82 20.51 -7.54
N LEU A 25 7.19 21.69 -7.49
CA LEU A 25 5.78 21.84 -7.14
C LEU A 25 4.86 21.23 -8.20
N ALA A 26 5.19 21.35 -9.49
CA ALA A 26 4.44 20.73 -10.57
C ALA A 26 4.49 19.18 -10.49
N ILE A 27 5.65 18.61 -10.20
CA ILE A 27 5.81 17.15 -9.98
C ILE A 27 4.97 16.69 -8.78
N LEU A 28 4.92 17.48 -7.71
CA LEU A 28 4.09 17.19 -6.54
C LEU A 28 2.60 17.31 -6.87
N ALA A 29 2.19 18.27 -7.69
CA ALA A 29 0.80 18.44 -8.11
C ALA A 29 0.29 17.24 -8.93
N GLU A 30 1.11 16.72 -9.84
CA GLU A 30 0.79 15.52 -10.63
C GLU A 30 0.68 14.26 -9.74
N CYS A 31 1.47 14.19 -8.66
CA CYS A 31 1.29 13.16 -7.61
C CYS A 31 -0.03 13.32 -6.83
N THR A 32 -0.56 14.54 -6.68
CA THR A 32 -1.78 14.80 -5.88
C THR A 32 -3.09 14.47 -6.60
N ASP A 33 -3.20 14.63 -7.92
CA ASP A 33 -4.45 14.30 -8.65
C ASP A 33 -4.78 12.80 -8.62
N VAL A 34 -3.74 11.95 -8.60
CA VAL A 34 -3.88 10.50 -8.39
C VAL A 34 -4.37 10.18 -6.97
N ALA A 35 -3.97 10.98 -5.98
CA ALA A 35 -4.38 10.79 -4.59
C ALA A 35 -5.80 11.30 -4.30
N VAL A 36 -6.21 12.43 -4.91
CA VAL A 36 -7.54 13.04 -4.70
C VAL A 36 -8.65 12.21 -5.35
N SER A 37 -8.44 11.75 -6.59
CA SER A 37 -9.41 10.85 -7.27
C SER A 37 -9.55 9.50 -6.57
N ALA A 38 -8.48 8.98 -5.96
CA ALA A 38 -8.54 7.80 -5.11
C ALA A 38 -9.33 8.08 -3.81
N TYR A 39 -9.23 9.29 -3.24
CA TYR A 39 -9.95 9.69 -2.03
C TYR A 39 -11.45 9.85 -2.24
N GLU A 40 -11.88 10.51 -3.32
CA GLU A 40 -13.31 10.69 -3.61
C GLU A 40 -14.01 9.34 -3.81
N ASN A 41 -13.39 8.42 -4.55
CA ASN A 41 -13.90 7.06 -4.75
C ASN A 41 -13.93 6.24 -3.46
N LEU A 42 -12.97 6.45 -2.54
CA LEU A 42 -12.91 5.74 -1.27
C LEU A 42 -13.96 6.26 -0.27
N SER A 43 -14.26 7.57 -0.31
CA SER A 43 -15.25 8.23 0.56
C SER A 43 -16.70 7.76 0.32
N VAL A 44 -17.06 7.40 -0.92
CA VAL A 44 -18.42 6.96 -1.29
C VAL A 44 -18.77 5.57 -0.76
N SER A 45 -17.78 4.75 -0.37
CA SER A 45 -18.01 3.37 0.08
C SER A 45 -18.11 3.19 1.60
N TYR A 46 -17.89 4.25 2.37
CA TYR A 46 -17.79 4.20 3.84
C TYR A 46 -18.94 4.96 4.51
N GLU A 47 -20.14 4.41 4.44
CA GLU A 47 -21.29 4.92 5.19
C GLU A 47 -21.12 4.51 6.67
N PHE A 48 -20.64 5.45 7.48
CA PHE A 48 -20.46 5.25 8.92
C PHE A 48 -21.83 5.05 9.59
N GLN A 49 -22.14 3.83 10.01
CA GLN A 49 -23.32 3.51 10.80
C GLN A 49 -22.98 3.67 12.30
N PRO A 50 -23.27 4.80 12.97
CA PRO A 50 -22.98 4.92 14.39
C PRO A 50 -23.83 3.92 15.17
N THR A 51 -23.19 3.07 15.99
CA THR A 51 -23.91 2.23 16.95
C THR A 51 -24.59 3.13 17.98
N ILE A 52 -25.93 3.18 17.95
CA ILE A 52 -26.72 3.84 18.99
C ILE A 52 -26.53 3.06 20.30
N VAL A 53 -25.84 3.65 21.27
CA VAL A 53 -25.65 3.05 22.60
C VAL A 53 -26.71 3.60 23.54
N HIS A 54 -27.62 2.75 24.03
CA HIS A 54 -28.59 3.14 25.06
C HIS A 54 -27.86 3.54 26.35
N ARG A 55 -28.21 4.72 26.87
CA ARG A 55 -27.62 5.33 28.07
C ARG A 55 -27.91 4.48 29.32
N THR A 56 -26.87 4.08 30.04
CA THR A 56 -26.98 3.82 31.49
C THR A 56 -25.78 4.47 32.18
N SER A 57 -26.06 5.24 33.23
CA SER A 57 -25.12 5.86 34.17
C SER A 57 -24.52 7.22 33.82
N ASN A 58 -24.71 8.12 34.78
CA ASN A 58 -24.42 9.56 34.80
C ASN A 58 -22.93 9.85 35.08
N LYS A 59 -22.02 9.35 34.24
CA LYS A 59 -20.58 9.67 34.32
C LYS A 59 -20.07 10.28 33.00
N PRO A 60 -19.35 11.41 33.03
CA PRO A 60 -18.83 12.03 31.81
C PRO A 60 -17.64 11.22 31.30
N PHE A 61 -17.85 10.39 30.29
CA PHE A 61 -16.75 9.80 29.52
C PHE A 61 -16.78 10.40 28.12
N LEU A 62 -15.80 11.25 27.82
CA LEU A 62 -15.51 11.66 26.45
C LEU A 62 -15.10 10.39 25.68
N LYS A 63 -16.01 9.85 24.86
CA LYS A 63 -15.62 8.82 23.88
C LYS A 63 -14.77 9.51 22.82
N VAL A 64 -13.45 9.55 23.05
CA VAL A 64 -12.50 9.79 21.96
C VAL A 64 -12.56 8.53 21.10
N SER A 65 -13.40 8.54 20.08
CA SER A 65 -13.31 7.57 19.01
C SER A 65 -11.96 7.79 18.34
N VAL A 66 -10.99 6.96 18.67
CA VAL A 66 -9.74 6.91 17.92
C VAL A 66 -10.12 6.44 16.53
N VAL A 67 -10.24 7.38 15.58
CA VAL A 67 -10.32 7.05 14.16
C VAL A 67 -9.00 6.39 13.84
N LYS A 68 -9.02 5.06 13.72
CA LYS A 68 -7.85 4.29 13.34
C LYS A 68 -7.46 4.76 11.95
N LEU A 69 -6.35 5.49 11.84
CA LEU A 69 -5.77 5.96 10.58
C LEU A 69 -5.29 4.74 9.77
N GLN A 70 -6.24 3.98 9.20
CA GLN A 70 -5.95 2.93 8.22
C GLN A 70 -5.74 3.55 6.82
N PHE A 71 -6.16 4.80 6.63
CA PHE A 71 -6.15 5.53 5.37
C PHE A 71 -4.75 5.90 4.84
N ILE A 72 -3.76 6.15 5.71
CA ILE A 72 -2.42 6.59 5.26
C ILE A 72 -1.65 5.42 4.61
N ASN A 73 -1.87 4.20 5.09
CA ASN A 73 -1.20 3.02 4.54
C ASN A 73 -1.67 2.72 3.12
N ASP A 74 -2.97 2.85 2.84
CA ASP A 74 -3.53 2.55 1.51
C ASP A 74 -2.94 3.47 0.42
N ILE A 75 -2.72 4.76 0.72
CA ILE A 75 -2.07 5.71 -0.21
C ILE A 75 -0.59 5.35 -0.40
N LEU A 76 0.15 5.07 0.68
CA LEU A 76 1.58 4.76 0.63
C LEU A 76 1.87 3.43 -0.07
N ILE A 77 1.00 2.43 0.13
CA ILE A 77 1.06 1.14 -0.55
C ILE A 77 0.86 1.35 -2.04
N LEU A 78 -0.21 2.04 -2.45
CA LEU A 78 -0.45 2.31 -3.88
C LEU A 78 0.67 3.16 -4.50
N SER A 79 1.34 4.01 -3.73
CA SER A 79 2.48 4.82 -4.17
C SER A 79 3.82 4.08 -4.16
N SER A 80 3.90 2.88 -3.60
CA SER A 80 5.15 2.11 -3.56
C SER A 80 5.49 1.58 -4.97
N PRO A 81 6.75 1.71 -5.43
CA PRO A 81 7.13 1.28 -6.78
C PRO A 81 7.06 -0.25 -6.95
N ASN A 82 7.16 -0.99 -5.84
CA ASN A 82 7.28 -2.45 -5.84
C ASN A 82 6.07 -3.11 -5.19
N ASN A 83 4.89 -2.92 -5.79
CA ASN A 83 3.67 -3.58 -5.31
C ASN A 83 3.55 -5.01 -5.84
N LEU A 84 3.04 -5.92 -5.02
CA LEU A 84 2.76 -7.30 -5.42
C LEU A 84 1.25 -7.51 -5.52
N GLN A 85 0.81 -8.20 -6.58
CA GLN A 85 -0.59 -8.57 -6.77
C GLN A 85 -0.74 -10.05 -7.07
N VAL A 86 -1.80 -10.63 -6.51
CA VAL A 86 -2.24 -11.98 -6.82
C VAL A 86 -3.03 -11.96 -8.12
N LYS A 87 -2.52 -12.61 -9.17
CA LYS A 87 -3.21 -12.74 -10.46
C LYS A 87 -4.20 -13.88 -10.48
N VAL A 88 -3.80 -15.03 -9.94
CA VAL A 88 -4.59 -16.26 -9.95
C VAL A 88 -4.38 -17.01 -8.64
N VAL A 89 -5.42 -17.69 -8.19
CA VAL A 89 -5.37 -18.63 -7.07
C VAL A 89 -6.07 -19.91 -7.53
N GLU A 90 -5.34 -21.01 -7.50
CA GLU A 90 -5.83 -22.31 -7.92
C GLU A 90 -6.80 -22.89 -6.88
N THR A 91 -7.85 -23.55 -7.35
CA THR A 91 -8.85 -24.13 -6.45
C THR A 91 -8.24 -25.29 -5.64
N ASN A 92 -8.66 -25.45 -4.38
CA ASN A 92 -8.13 -26.46 -3.44
C ASN A 92 -6.62 -26.34 -3.12
N SER A 93 -5.95 -25.29 -3.60
CA SER A 93 -4.54 -25.02 -3.30
C SER A 93 -4.34 -24.54 -1.85
N PRO A 94 -3.10 -24.60 -1.33
CA PRO A 94 -2.77 -24.01 -0.03
C PRO A 94 -3.12 -22.52 0.07
N ALA A 95 -2.92 -21.74 -0.99
CA ALA A 95 -3.29 -20.32 -1.04
C ALA A 95 -4.80 -20.10 -0.95
N ALA A 96 -5.60 -20.90 -1.67
CA ALA A 96 -7.06 -20.85 -1.59
C ALA A 96 -7.57 -21.19 -0.18
N LYS A 97 -7.02 -22.25 0.44
CA LYS A 97 -7.34 -22.65 1.81
C LYS A 97 -6.96 -21.56 2.82
N GLY A 98 -5.86 -20.86 2.58
CA GLY A 98 -5.43 -19.69 3.35
C GLY A 98 -6.26 -18.43 3.10
N GLY A 99 -7.25 -18.47 2.20
CA GLY A 99 -8.17 -17.36 1.94
C GLY A 99 -7.63 -16.28 1.00
N LEU A 100 -6.52 -16.54 0.32
CA LEU A 100 -5.96 -15.66 -0.71
C LEU A 100 -6.89 -15.63 -1.93
N LYS A 101 -7.04 -14.47 -2.57
CA LYS A 101 -7.91 -14.31 -3.75
C LYS A 101 -7.19 -13.55 -4.85
N ALA A 102 -7.58 -13.84 -6.09
CA ALA A 102 -7.16 -13.04 -7.24
C ALA A 102 -7.59 -11.57 -7.07
N GLY A 103 -6.71 -10.65 -7.44
CA GLY A 103 -6.88 -9.21 -7.27
C GLY A 103 -6.39 -8.66 -5.92
N ASP A 104 -6.03 -9.51 -4.96
CA ASP A 104 -5.44 -9.06 -3.69
C ASP A 104 -4.10 -8.36 -3.95
N LEU A 105 -3.93 -7.18 -3.36
CA LEU A 105 -2.63 -6.51 -3.28
C LEU A 105 -1.92 -7.00 -2.03
N ILE A 106 -0.73 -7.57 -2.16
CA ILE A 106 0.06 -8.06 -1.03
C ILE A 106 0.84 -6.88 -0.46
N ILE A 107 0.58 -6.57 0.81
CA ILE A 107 1.23 -5.46 1.51
C ILE A 107 2.30 -5.96 2.48
N GLN A 108 2.17 -7.22 2.91
CA GLN A 108 3.19 -7.92 3.68
C GLN A 108 3.14 -9.42 3.36
N TYR A 109 4.31 -10.02 3.17
CA TYR A 109 4.48 -11.44 2.87
C TYR A 109 5.54 -12.03 3.81
N GLY A 110 5.10 -12.54 4.96
CA GLY A 110 5.99 -12.93 6.03
C GLY A 110 6.78 -11.73 6.56
N ASP A 111 8.10 -11.80 6.38
CA ASP A 111 9.07 -10.74 6.66
C ASP A 111 9.22 -9.72 5.52
N LEU A 112 8.70 -9.99 4.32
CA LEU A 112 8.77 -9.09 3.19
C LEU A 112 7.66 -8.02 3.23
N HIS A 113 8.01 -6.78 2.90
CA HIS A 113 7.13 -5.62 2.79
C HIS A 113 7.72 -4.59 1.81
N ALA A 114 6.95 -3.56 1.44
CA ALA A 114 7.31 -2.61 0.38
C ALA A 114 8.70 -1.95 0.53
N ALA A 115 9.23 -1.82 1.75
CA ALA A 115 10.52 -1.17 2.00
C ALA A 115 11.73 -2.11 1.95
N ASN A 116 11.53 -3.44 2.01
CA ASN A 116 12.63 -4.42 1.93
C ASN A 116 12.57 -5.30 0.69
N PHE A 117 11.40 -5.39 0.04
CA PHE A 117 11.17 -6.18 -1.15
C PHE A 117 11.84 -5.55 -2.38
N LYS A 118 12.75 -6.28 -3.02
CA LYS A 118 13.45 -5.83 -4.23
C LYS A 118 13.02 -6.63 -5.45
N GLU A 119 12.99 -7.95 -5.33
CA GLU A 119 12.77 -8.84 -6.47
C GLU A 119 11.76 -9.95 -6.17
N LEU A 120 11.00 -10.36 -7.19
CA LEU A 120 9.95 -11.40 -7.06
C LEU A 120 10.50 -12.74 -6.56
N GLU A 121 11.78 -13.04 -6.81
CA GLU A 121 12.44 -14.25 -6.32
C GLU A 121 12.44 -14.36 -4.79
N GLU A 122 12.50 -13.24 -4.06
CA GLU A 122 12.42 -13.23 -2.59
C GLU A 122 11.10 -13.83 -2.09
N VAL A 123 9.99 -13.63 -2.81
CA VAL A 123 8.69 -14.23 -2.47
C VAL A 123 8.78 -15.74 -2.55
N ALA A 124 9.44 -16.28 -3.57
CA ALA A 124 9.65 -17.72 -3.72
C ALA A 124 10.54 -18.26 -2.59
N LEU A 125 11.65 -17.57 -2.28
CA LEU A 125 12.55 -17.95 -1.20
C LEU A 125 11.86 -17.95 0.17
N THR A 126 11.08 -16.90 0.48
CA THR A 126 10.28 -16.84 1.70
C THR A 126 9.23 -17.95 1.71
N THR A 127 8.57 -18.25 0.59
CA THR A 127 7.62 -19.37 0.52
C THR A 127 8.30 -20.71 0.86
N ASN A 128 9.49 -20.95 0.32
CA ASN A 128 10.29 -22.16 0.60
C ASN A 128 10.71 -22.26 2.07
N LYS A 129 11.14 -21.14 2.67
CA LYS A 129 11.50 -21.07 4.10
C LYS A 129 10.34 -21.47 5.02
N TYR A 130 9.10 -21.22 4.59
CA TYR A 130 7.88 -21.52 5.33
C TYR A 130 7.19 -22.82 4.89
N GLU A 131 7.87 -23.71 4.17
CA GLU A 131 7.33 -25.03 3.85
C GLU A 131 6.91 -25.79 5.12
N GLY A 132 5.67 -26.28 5.14
CA GLY A 132 5.03 -26.96 6.27
C GLY A 132 4.74 -26.06 7.48
N LYS A 133 5.03 -24.75 7.40
CA LYS A 133 4.92 -23.79 8.50
C LYS A 133 3.90 -22.71 8.18
N LYS A 134 3.50 -21.96 9.21
CA LYS A 134 2.57 -20.84 9.07
C LYS A 134 3.27 -19.62 8.46
N LEU A 135 2.82 -19.20 7.29
CA LEU A 135 3.20 -17.96 6.62
C LEU A 135 2.08 -16.92 6.80
N CYS A 136 2.40 -15.79 7.45
CA CYS A 136 1.46 -14.69 7.60
C CYS A 136 1.52 -13.79 6.36
N VAL A 137 0.39 -13.57 5.70
CA VAL A 137 0.28 -12.67 4.54
C VAL A 137 -0.76 -11.61 4.83
N THR A 138 -0.40 -10.35 4.70
CA THR A 138 -1.37 -9.25 4.80
C THR A 138 -1.64 -8.72 3.40
N THR A 139 -2.92 -8.65 3.05
CA THR A 139 -3.38 -8.18 1.75
C THR A 139 -4.29 -6.97 1.89
N LEU A 140 -4.39 -6.15 0.85
CA LEU A 140 -5.39 -5.10 0.71
C LEU A 140 -6.44 -5.57 -0.28
N ARG A 141 -7.69 -5.72 0.21
CA ARG A 141 -8.83 -6.20 -0.58
C ARG A 141 -9.99 -5.21 -0.41
N LYS A 142 -10.39 -4.55 -1.50
CA LYS A 142 -11.45 -3.53 -1.51
C LYS A 142 -11.19 -2.44 -0.43
N GLY A 143 -9.97 -1.90 -0.40
CA GLY A 143 -9.57 -0.85 0.55
C GLY A 143 -9.52 -1.28 2.01
N ARG A 144 -9.47 -2.59 2.30
CA ARG A 144 -9.36 -3.11 3.67
C ARG A 144 -8.22 -4.11 3.79
N ALA A 145 -7.40 -3.91 4.82
CA ALA A 145 -6.34 -4.84 5.15
C ALA A 145 -6.93 -6.15 5.70
N VAL A 146 -6.57 -7.27 5.08
CA VAL A 146 -6.97 -8.63 5.47
C VAL A 146 -5.71 -9.41 5.78
N ARG A 147 -5.60 -9.88 7.02
CA ARG A 147 -4.51 -10.75 7.47
C ARG A 147 -4.92 -12.21 7.26
N LEU A 148 -4.06 -12.94 6.57
CA LEU A 148 -4.24 -14.33 6.18
C LEU A 148 -3.12 -15.17 6.77
N GLU A 149 -3.44 -16.42 7.07
CA GLU A 149 -2.49 -17.42 7.52
C GLU A 149 -2.51 -18.55 6.50
N ILE A 150 -1.39 -18.73 5.81
CA ILE A 150 -1.24 -19.70 4.73
C ILE A 150 -0.18 -20.72 5.15
N TYR A 151 -0.35 -21.97 4.73
CA TYR A 151 0.57 -23.05 5.04
C TYR A 151 1.16 -23.59 3.74
N PRO A 152 2.30 -23.05 3.25
CA PRO A 152 2.96 -23.55 2.06
C PRO A 152 3.30 -25.03 2.19
N GLN A 153 2.96 -25.83 1.18
CA GLN A 153 3.24 -27.26 1.14
C GLN A 153 3.14 -27.78 -0.29
N SER A 154 3.78 -28.91 -0.56
CA SER A 154 3.54 -29.67 -1.79
C SER A 154 2.05 -30.01 -1.93
N TRP A 155 1.50 -29.80 -3.13
CA TRP A 155 0.09 -30.02 -3.43
C TRP A 155 -0.05 -30.56 -4.87
N SER A 156 -1.27 -30.83 -5.33
CA SER A 156 -1.51 -31.48 -6.63
C SER A 156 -1.20 -30.63 -7.87
N GLY A 157 -0.80 -29.38 -7.70
CA GLY A 157 -0.41 -28.48 -8.78
C GLY A 157 1.03 -27.99 -8.63
N SER A 158 1.38 -26.94 -9.39
CA SER A 158 2.75 -26.43 -9.40
C SER A 158 3.10 -25.58 -8.17
N GLY A 159 4.34 -25.70 -7.70
CA GLY A 159 4.86 -24.96 -6.56
C GLY A 159 4.23 -25.37 -5.22
N MET A 160 4.33 -24.50 -4.22
CA MET A 160 3.89 -24.81 -2.84
C MET A 160 2.66 -24.04 -2.34
N LEU A 161 2.14 -23.13 -3.16
CA LEU A 161 0.99 -22.31 -2.80
C LEU A 161 -0.17 -22.42 -3.76
N GLY A 162 0.11 -22.63 -5.05
CA GLY A 162 -0.91 -22.60 -6.09
C GLY A 162 -1.50 -21.21 -6.32
N CYS A 163 -0.67 -20.17 -6.28
CA CYS A 163 -1.06 -18.82 -6.68
C CYS A 163 0.00 -18.19 -7.59
N GLY A 164 -0.46 -17.37 -8.54
CA GLY A 164 0.42 -16.52 -9.35
C GLY A 164 0.52 -15.14 -8.73
N ILE A 165 1.73 -14.74 -8.34
CA ILE A 165 2.03 -13.41 -7.81
C ILE A 165 2.88 -12.66 -8.84
N THR A 166 2.53 -11.41 -9.12
CA THR A 166 3.25 -10.55 -10.06
C THR A 166 3.53 -9.20 -9.43
N ALA A 167 4.69 -8.63 -9.76
CA ALA A 167 4.94 -7.22 -9.48
C ALA A 167 4.04 -6.33 -10.35
N ILE A 168 3.46 -5.31 -9.74
CA ILE A 168 2.83 -4.20 -10.45
C ILE A 168 3.82 -3.04 -10.44
N SER A 169 4.46 -2.81 -11.57
CA SER A 169 5.09 -1.54 -11.88
C SER A 169 4.00 -0.61 -12.43
N ARG A 170 3.91 0.63 -11.92
CA ARG A 170 3.16 1.70 -12.59
C ARG A 170 3.93 2.08 -13.86
N ALA A 171 3.78 1.29 -14.91
CA ALA A 171 4.10 1.73 -16.26
C ALA A 171 2.90 2.53 -16.77
N ASN A 172 3.14 3.81 -17.03
CA ASN A 172 2.23 4.81 -17.57
C ASN A 172 1.20 4.20 -18.54
N SER A 173 -0.08 4.19 -18.14
CA SER A 173 -1.16 4.11 -19.11
C SER A 173 -1.25 5.50 -19.74
N THR A 174 -1.13 5.48 -21.06
CA THR A 174 -0.89 6.59 -21.99
C THR A 174 -2.04 7.58 -22.05
#